data_AF-A0AAJ6NLG5-F1
#
_entry.id   AF-A0AAJ6NLG5-F1
#
_cell.length_a   1.000
_cell.length_b   1.000
_cell.length_c   1.000
_cell.angle_alpha   90.00
_cell.angle_beta   90.00
_cell.angle_gamma   90.00
#
_symmetry.space_group_name_H-M   'P 1'
#
loop_
_entity.id
_entity.type
_entity.pdbx_description
1 polymer ?
#
loop_
_entity_poly.entity_id
_entity_poly.type
_entity_poly.pdbx_seq_one_letter_code
_entity_poly.pdbx_strand_id
1 'polypeptide(L)'
;MKRFSKNSHLKVRMNWIRAVFMLSVSIILIACGQVKHEPKAGEYGENLVNSILLTSSEIQALNKVVIDKPKDTFQRPNVGISFQADATKNPYRFVLVVKGVTIQSGETELKWMGGVQSETSNGYHPEVFQSNDRHHYEANEPILLVISSDPFSVSESNNGMNYAVHAELMEAKNIQFQSVEVQIWQGKGSQYNWTSYLKFLLILMIAIFAIYRLISR
;
A
#
# COMPACT_ATOMS: atom_id res chain seq x y z
N MET A 1 23.95 -4.18 -63.12
CA MET A 1 23.44 -4.93 -61.95
C MET A 1 23.20 -3.98 -60.78
N LYS A 2 21.94 -3.60 -60.50
CA LYS A 2 21.53 -2.80 -59.32
C LYS A 2 20.77 -3.73 -58.36
N ARG A 3 21.42 -4.20 -57.28
CA ARG A 3 20.77 -5.08 -56.30
C ARG A 3 21.37 -4.94 -54.90
N PHE A 4 21.46 -3.73 -54.34
CA PHE A 4 21.94 -3.54 -52.95
C PHE A 4 21.14 -2.55 -52.07
N SER A 5 20.09 -1.90 -52.58
CA SER A 5 19.42 -0.81 -51.83
C SER A 5 18.15 -1.21 -51.06
N LYS A 6 17.60 -2.41 -51.25
CA LYS A 6 16.27 -2.76 -50.67
C LYS A 6 16.33 -3.30 -49.22
N ASN A 7 17.44 -3.90 -48.81
CA ASN A 7 17.55 -4.58 -47.50
C ASN A 7 18.02 -3.68 -46.34
N SER A 8 18.75 -2.59 -46.62
CA SER A 8 19.20 -1.64 -45.58
C SER A 8 18.04 -0.80 -45.05
N HIS A 9 17.15 -0.35 -45.93
CA HIS A 9 15.97 0.46 -45.58
C HIS A 9 14.97 -0.29 -44.67
N LEU A 10 14.83 -1.61 -44.87
CA LEU A 10 13.96 -2.46 -44.05
C LEU A 10 14.54 -2.70 -42.66
N LYS A 11 15.86 -2.93 -42.54
CA LYS A 11 16.54 -3.08 -41.24
C LYS A 11 16.50 -1.80 -40.41
N VAL A 12 16.69 -0.63 -41.04
CA VAL A 12 16.62 0.67 -40.36
C VAL A 12 15.18 0.97 -39.90
N ARG A 13 14.17 0.77 -40.76
CA ARG A 13 12.75 0.92 -40.35
C ARG A 13 12.37 -0.01 -39.20
N MET A 14 12.84 -1.25 -39.21
CA MET A 14 12.52 -2.23 -38.16
C MET A 14 13.19 -1.91 -36.82
N ASN A 15 14.39 -1.30 -36.83
CA ASN A 15 15.05 -0.82 -35.61
C ASN A 15 14.36 0.43 -35.04
N TRP A 16 13.86 1.34 -35.88
CA TRP A 16 13.10 2.51 -35.43
C TRP A 16 11.76 2.13 -34.83
N ILE A 17 11.04 1.18 -35.43
CA ILE A 17 9.77 0.67 -34.86
C ILE A 17 10.03 0.01 -33.50
N ARG A 18 11.11 -0.76 -33.35
CA ARG A 18 11.51 -1.35 -32.05
C ARG A 18 11.90 -0.30 -31.02
N ALA A 19 12.62 0.75 -31.42
CA ALA A 19 13.00 1.84 -30.53
C ALA A 19 11.79 2.65 -30.05
N VAL A 20 10.85 2.96 -30.96
CA VAL A 20 9.59 3.64 -30.61
C VAL A 20 8.73 2.76 -29.71
N PHE A 21 8.63 1.46 -30.00
CA PHE A 21 7.90 0.52 -29.15
C PHE A 21 8.50 0.42 -27.74
N MET A 22 9.82 0.27 -27.63
CA MET A 22 10.53 0.28 -26.33
C MET A 22 10.31 1.60 -25.58
N LEU A 23 10.40 2.75 -26.26
CA LEU A 23 10.17 4.06 -25.66
C LEU A 23 8.72 4.20 -25.16
N SER A 24 7.73 3.76 -25.95
CA SER A 24 6.33 3.77 -25.53
C SER A 24 6.05 2.85 -24.35
N VAL A 25 6.65 1.65 -24.31
CA VAL A 25 6.55 0.74 -23.16
C VAL A 25 7.20 1.36 -21.92
N SER A 26 8.36 2.02 -22.06
CA SER A 26 9.00 2.74 -20.96
C SER A 26 8.16 3.91 -20.44
N ILE A 27 7.52 4.67 -21.33
CA ILE A 27 6.65 5.80 -20.93
C ILE A 27 5.37 5.31 -20.24
N ILE A 28 4.75 4.23 -20.75
CA ILE A 28 3.58 3.61 -20.12
C ILE A 28 3.91 3.07 -18.72
N LEU A 29 5.13 2.57 -18.51
CA LEU A 29 5.59 2.11 -17.18
C LEU A 29 5.84 3.26 -16.19
N ILE A 30 6.02 4.50 -16.65
CA ILE A 30 6.28 5.68 -15.80
C ILE A 30 4.96 6.37 -15.40
N ALA A 31 3.88 6.21 -16.17
CA ALA A 31 2.63 6.96 -16.00
C ALA A 31 1.58 6.31 -15.07
N CYS A 32 2.00 5.59 -14.02
CA CYS A 32 1.12 5.17 -12.93
C CYS A 32 1.51 5.93 -11.64
N GLY A 33 1.44 7.26 -11.69
CA GLY A 33 1.53 8.07 -10.48
C GLY A 33 0.33 7.78 -9.58
N GLN A 34 0.57 7.32 -8.35
CA GLN A 34 -0.48 7.17 -7.35
C GLN A 34 -1.07 8.57 -7.07
N VAL A 35 -2.21 8.87 -7.66
CA VAL A 35 -3.04 9.98 -7.18
C VAL A 35 -3.68 9.48 -5.89
N LYS A 36 -3.13 9.89 -4.75
CA LYS A 36 -3.68 9.55 -3.45
C LYS A 36 -4.98 10.30 -3.27
N HIS A 37 -6.09 9.60 -3.42
CA HIS A 37 -7.43 10.11 -3.15
C HIS A 37 -8.03 9.33 -1.98
N GLU A 38 -9.16 9.83 -1.45
CA GLU A 38 -9.86 9.12 -0.38
C GLU A 38 -10.37 7.77 -0.88
N PRO A 39 -10.29 6.71 -0.06
CA PRO A 39 -10.76 5.38 -0.43
C PRO A 39 -12.18 5.40 -1.00
N LYS A 40 -12.38 4.77 -2.15
CA LYS A 40 -13.70 4.61 -2.76
C LYS A 40 -14.19 3.17 -2.63
N ALA A 41 -15.52 3.02 -2.69
CA ALA A 41 -16.14 1.71 -2.77
C ALA A 41 -15.57 0.90 -3.94
N GLY A 42 -15.25 -0.37 -3.68
CA GLY A 42 -14.61 -1.28 -4.64
C GLY A 42 -13.09 -1.19 -4.69
N GLU A 43 -12.41 -0.30 -3.95
CA GLU A 43 -10.94 -0.22 -3.95
C GLU A 43 -10.31 -1.16 -2.95
N TYR A 44 -10.65 -0.99 -1.66
CA TYR A 44 -10.10 -1.78 -0.57
C TYR A 44 -11.04 -2.91 -0.12
N GLY A 45 -12.29 -2.86 -0.59
CA GLY A 45 -13.31 -3.89 -0.47
C GLY A 45 -14.55 -3.44 -1.23
N GLU A 46 -15.50 -4.33 -1.40
CA GLU A 46 -16.80 -4.02 -2.01
C GLU A 46 -17.59 -3.05 -1.13
N ASN A 47 -17.56 -3.27 0.20
CA ASN A 47 -18.33 -2.48 1.16
C ASN A 47 -17.46 -1.98 2.32
N LEU A 48 -17.73 -0.77 2.78
CA LEU A 48 -17.20 -0.25 4.05
C LEU A 48 -18.10 -0.77 5.18
N VAL A 49 -17.52 -1.53 6.12
CA VAL A 49 -18.25 -2.16 7.23
C VAL A 49 -18.28 -1.25 8.45
N ASN A 50 -17.15 -0.62 8.76
CA ASN A 50 -17.06 0.31 9.87
C ASN A 50 -16.01 1.38 9.59
N SER A 51 -16.21 2.57 10.13
CA SER A 51 -15.23 3.65 10.12
C SER A 51 -15.30 4.46 11.41
N ILE A 52 -14.14 4.82 11.96
CA ILE A 52 -14.03 5.69 13.13
C ILE A 52 -13.01 6.78 12.81
N LEU A 53 -13.42 8.03 13.01
CA LEU A 53 -12.52 9.17 13.00
C LEU A 53 -11.92 9.36 14.41
N LEU A 54 -10.61 9.51 14.48
CA LEU A 54 -9.93 9.80 15.74
C LEU A 54 -10.40 11.13 16.32
N THR A 55 -10.54 11.16 17.64
CA THR A 55 -10.88 12.36 18.41
C THR A 55 -9.73 13.36 18.42
N SER A 56 -10.05 14.63 18.69
CA SER A 56 -9.03 15.68 18.81
C SER A 56 -7.95 15.37 19.85
N SER A 57 -8.30 14.70 20.95
CA SER A 57 -7.33 14.25 21.97
C SER A 57 -6.36 13.20 21.42
N GLU A 58 -6.85 12.24 20.64
CA GLU A 58 -6.01 11.20 20.01
C GLU A 58 -5.10 11.81 18.94
N ILE A 59 -5.61 12.74 18.12
CA ILE A 59 -4.79 13.48 17.16
C ILE A 59 -3.70 14.32 17.85
N GLN A 60 -4.03 14.96 18.97
CA GLN A 60 -3.02 15.68 19.76
C GLN A 60 -1.98 14.74 20.37
N ALA A 61 -2.39 13.55 20.81
CA ALA A 61 -1.46 12.55 21.30
C ALA A 61 -0.49 12.13 20.18
N LEU A 62 -1.01 11.79 18.98
CA LEU A 62 -0.17 11.44 17.82
C LEU A 62 0.86 12.52 17.46
N ASN A 63 0.47 13.79 17.51
CA ASN A 63 1.37 14.91 17.20
C ASN A 63 2.42 15.21 18.28
N LYS A 64 2.19 14.78 19.53
CA LYS A 64 3.11 15.03 20.67
C LYS A 64 4.09 13.89 20.90
N VAL A 65 3.85 12.73 20.30
CA VAL A 65 4.64 11.52 20.59
C VAL A 65 6.01 11.63 19.96
N VAL A 66 7.03 11.57 20.83
CA VAL A 66 8.41 11.31 20.44
C VAL A 66 8.54 9.80 20.30
N ILE A 67 8.64 9.33 19.07
CA ILE A 67 8.78 7.91 18.77
C ILE A 67 10.25 7.50 18.98
N ASP A 68 10.58 7.10 20.21
CA ASP A 68 11.89 6.54 20.54
C ASP A 68 11.96 5.06 20.11
N LYS A 69 12.86 4.75 19.17
CA LYS A 69 13.24 3.36 18.83
C LYS A 69 14.10 2.76 19.96
N PRO A 70 13.91 1.49 20.39
CA PRO A 70 12.68 0.76 20.67
C PRO A 70 12.40 0.77 22.20
N LYS A 71 11.32 1.42 22.65
CA LYS A 71 10.68 1.10 23.94
C LYS A 71 9.35 0.39 23.71
N ASP A 72 8.96 -0.43 24.69
CA ASP A 72 7.77 -1.29 24.78
C ASP A 72 6.63 -0.88 23.84
N THR A 73 6.16 -1.84 23.03
CA THR A 73 5.00 -1.73 22.12
C THR A 73 3.78 -1.11 22.84
N PHE A 74 3.57 -1.43 24.12
CA PHE A 74 2.41 -0.98 24.90
C PHE A 74 2.39 0.51 25.31
N GLN A 75 3.46 1.28 25.10
CA GLN A 75 3.48 2.72 25.41
C GLN A 75 3.23 3.61 24.18
N ARG A 76 3.08 3.00 23.00
CA ARG A 76 2.90 3.73 21.74
C ARG A 76 1.45 4.15 21.55
N PRO A 77 1.20 5.29 20.88
CA PRO A 77 -0.14 5.63 20.43
C PRO A 77 -0.68 4.49 19.58
N ASN A 78 -1.85 4.01 19.95
CA ASN A 78 -2.57 3.01 19.19
C ASN A 78 -3.90 3.58 18.70
N VAL A 79 -4.36 3.03 17.61
CA VAL A 79 -5.70 3.23 17.07
C VAL A 79 -6.35 1.87 16.96
N GLY A 80 -7.65 1.79 17.24
CA GLY A 80 -8.37 0.55 17.11
C GLY A 80 -9.82 0.73 16.72
N ILE A 81 -10.35 -0.28 16.04
CA ILE A 81 -11.74 -0.33 15.60
C ILE A 81 -12.25 -1.75 15.75
N SER A 82 -13.39 -1.89 16.42
CA SER A 82 -14.12 -3.15 16.49
C SER A 82 -15.12 -3.26 15.35
N PHE A 83 -15.35 -4.46 14.85
CA PHE A 83 -16.33 -4.74 13.81
C PHE A 83 -16.91 -6.14 13.96
N GLN A 84 -18.13 -6.32 13.46
CA GLN A 84 -18.74 -7.63 13.31
C GLN A 84 -18.39 -8.19 11.94
N ALA A 85 -17.78 -9.36 11.93
CA ALA A 85 -17.30 -10.05 10.75
C ALA A 85 -18.14 -11.30 10.47
N ASP A 86 -18.36 -11.57 9.19
CA ASP A 86 -19.09 -12.72 8.64
C ASP A 86 -18.13 -13.49 7.75
N ALA A 87 -17.88 -14.76 8.07
CA ALA A 87 -16.89 -15.57 7.34
C ALA A 87 -17.29 -15.84 5.89
N THR A 88 -18.58 -15.74 5.54
CA THR A 88 -19.06 -15.86 4.16
C THR A 88 -18.74 -14.64 3.29
N LYS A 89 -18.32 -13.54 3.92
CA LYS A 89 -18.04 -12.26 3.27
C LYS A 89 -16.56 -11.90 3.20
N ASN A 90 -15.69 -12.87 3.51
CA ASN A 90 -14.26 -12.74 3.31
C ASN A 90 -13.90 -12.32 1.85
N PRO A 91 -12.78 -11.59 1.64
CA PRO A 91 -11.82 -11.14 2.64
C PRO A 91 -12.18 -9.79 3.27
N TYR A 92 -11.47 -9.43 4.34
CA TYR A 92 -11.53 -8.12 4.99
C TYR A 92 -10.20 -7.37 4.84
N ARG A 93 -10.25 -6.04 4.95
CA ARG A 93 -9.07 -5.17 4.97
C ARG A 93 -9.21 -4.05 5.97
N PHE A 94 -8.09 -3.76 6.62
CA PHE A 94 -7.92 -2.59 7.46
C PHE A 94 -7.30 -1.47 6.64
N VAL A 95 -7.85 -0.26 6.73
CA VAL A 95 -7.38 0.92 6.00
C VAL A 95 -7.28 2.11 6.95
N LEU A 96 -6.13 2.76 6.97
CA LEU A 96 -5.90 4.03 7.65
C LEU A 96 -5.85 5.14 6.60
N VAL A 97 -6.73 6.13 6.75
CA VAL A 97 -6.75 7.34 5.94
C VAL A 97 -6.23 8.49 6.80
N VAL A 98 -5.02 8.95 6.46
CA VAL A 98 -4.31 9.96 7.24
C VAL A 98 -4.25 11.25 6.46
N LYS A 99 -4.81 12.31 7.04
CA LYS A 99 -4.75 13.67 6.52
C LYS A 99 -3.89 14.53 7.43
N GLY A 100 -3.04 15.34 6.83
CA GLY A 100 -2.14 16.20 7.58
C GLY A 100 -1.52 17.27 6.70
N VAL A 101 -0.50 17.92 7.27
CA VAL A 101 0.39 18.81 6.53
C VAL A 101 1.84 18.44 6.83
N THR A 102 2.73 18.66 5.87
CA THR A 102 4.16 18.54 6.11
C THR A 102 4.65 19.68 7.00
N ILE A 103 5.64 19.40 7.84
CA ILE A 103 6.19 20.40 8.77
C ILE A 103 7.27 21.24 8.06
N GLN A 104 8.03 20.60 7.18
CA GLN A 104 9.11 21.19 6.41
C GLN A 104 9.18 20.56 5.01
N SER A 105 9.94 21.17 4.10
CA SER A 105 10.20 20.59 2.79
C SER A 105 10.98 19.27 2.93
N GLY A 106 10.55 18.23 2.22
CA GLY A 106 11.14 16.90 2.33
C GLY A 106 10.18 15.75 2.12
N GLU A 107 10.70 14.53 2.31
CA GLU A 107 9.91 13.30 2.32
C GLU A 107 9.13 13.17 3.64
N THR A 108 7.96 12.54 3.57
CA THR A 108 7.14 12.19 4.74
C THR A 108 7.16 10.67 4.93
N GLU A 109 7.49 10.23 6.14
CA GLU A 109 7.49 8.80 6.47
C GLU A 109 6.41 8.51 7.52
N LEU A 110 5.60 7.48 7.25
CA LEU A 110 4.56 7.03 8.16
C LEU A 110 4.50 5.50 8.20
N LYS A 111 4.71 4.92 9.39
CA LYS A 111 4.72 3.48 9.61
C LYS A 111 3.84 3.13 10.79
N TRP A 112 3.01 2.12 10.60
CA TRP A 112 2.15 1.54 11.61
C TRP A 112 2.46 0.04 11.75
N MET A 113 2.21 -0.53 12.91
CA MET A 113 2.26 -1.96 13.14
C MET A 113 0.98 -2.34 13.84
N GLY A 114 0.24 -3.29 13.30
CA GLY A 114 -1.04 -3.64 13.87
C GLY A 114 -1.47 -5.02 13.50
N GLY A 115 -2.56 -5.48 14.11
CA GLY A 115 -3.07 -6.81 13.87
C GLY A 115 -4.56 -6.86 14.09
N VAL A 116 -5.15 -7.92 13.57
CA VAL A 116 -6.55 -8.26 13.82
C VAL A 116 -6.58 -9.27 14.95
N GLN A 117 -7.46 -9.05 15.91
CA GLN A 117 -7.71 -9.94 17.02
C GLN A 117 -9.20 -10.27 17.10
N SER A 118 -9.52 -11.54 17.33
CA SER A 118 -10.88 -11.94 17.72
C SER A 118 -11.08 -11.66 19.20
N GLU A 119 -12.27 -11.18 19.60
CA GLU A 119 -12.60 -11.01 21.02
C GLU A 119 -12.64 -12.32 21.81
N THR A 120 -12.80 -13.46 21.13
CA THR A 120 -12.97 -14.78 21.78
C THR A 120 -11.75 -15.68 21.64
N SER A 121 -10.70 -15.24 20.94
CA SER A 121 -9.50 -16.04 20.67
C SER A 121 -8.23 -15.19 20.73
N ASN A 122 -7.21 -15.70 21.42
CA ASN A 122 -5.92 -15.02 21.63
C ASN A 122 -5.03 -14.97 20.35
N GLY A 123 -5.57 -15.25 19.17
CA GLY A 123 -4.83 -15.23 17.91
C GLY A 123 -4.56 -13.82 17.39
N TYR A 124 -3.74 -13.04 18.10
CA TYR A 124 -3.21 -11.76 17.58
C TYR A 124 -2.09 -12.04 16.58
N HIS A 125 -2.31 -11.71 15.30
CA HIS A 125 -1.27 -11.76 14.27
C HIS A 125 -0.86 -10.32 13.94
N PRO A 126 0.24 -9.81 14.52
CA PRO A 126 0.75 -8.50 14.17
C PRO A 126 1.36 -8.51 12.76
N GLU A 127 0.87 -7.62 11.92
CA GLU A 127 1.40 -7.28 10.61
C GLU A 127 1.94 -5.84 10.62
N VAL A 128 3.02 -5.60 9.89
CA VAL A 128 3.55 -4.23 9.75
C VAL A 128 2.86 -3.57 8.56
N PHE A 129 2.19 -2.46 8.81
CA PHE A 129 1.49 -1.67 7.80
C PHE A 129 2.28 -0.39 7.50
N GLN A 130 2.91 -0.31 6.33
CA GLN A 130 3.80 0.80 5.98
C GLN A 130 3.32 1.52 4.72
N SER A 131 3.22 2.85 4.78
CA SER A 131 3.16 3.69 3.58
C SER A 131 4.44 4.50 3.49
N ASN A 132 5.33 4.05 2.61
CA ASN A 132 6.47 4.85 2.21
C ASN A 132 6.04 5.75 1.08
N ASP A 133 5.61 6.97 1.41
CA ASP A 133 5.55 7.98 0.38
C ASP A 133 6.96 8.45 0.05
N ARG A 134 7.35 8.31 -1.21
CA ARG A 134 8.62 8.86 -1.72
C ARG A 134 8.41 10.22 -2.39
N HIS A 135 7.22 10.79 -2.26
CA HIS A 135 6.95 12.14 -2.73
C HIS A 135 7.74 13.14 -1.89
N HIS A 136 8.31 14.13 -2.57
CA HIS A 136 9.00 15.24 -1.94
C HIS A 136 8.01 16.40 -1.84
N TYR A 137 7.60 16.71 -0.62
CA TYR A 137 6.62 17.73 -0.33
C TYR A 137 7.30 19.07 -0.05
N GLU A 138 6.61 20.17 -0.36
CA GLU A 138 6.94 21.50 0.14
C GLU A 138 6.52 21.63 1.61
N ALA A 139 7.01 22.64 2.32
CA ALA A 139 6.61 22.89 3.70
C ALA A 139 5.14 23.33 3.79
N ASN A 140 4.39 22.81 4.79
CA ASN A 140 2.95 23.03 4.99
C ASN A 140 2.07 22.54 3.83
N GLU A 141 2.57 21.64 3.00
CA GLU A 141 1.79 21.03 1.93
C GLU A 141 0.78 20.04 2.50
N PRO A 142 -0.50 20.07 2.09
CA PRO A 142 -1.49 19.09 2.53
C PRO A 142 -1.16 17.70 2.00
N ILE A 143 -1.28 16.71 2.86
CA ILE A 143 -1.01 15.32 2.53
C ILE A 143 -2.22 14.43 2.81
N LEU A 144 -2.41 13.45 1.93
CA LEU A 144 -3.35 12.36 2.11
C LEU A 144 -2.59 11.05 1.93
N LEU A 145 -2.41 10.30 3.02
CA LEU A 145 -1.76 9.00 3.03
C LEU A 145 -2.80 7.93 3.33
N VAL A 146 -2.93 6.97 2.41
CA VAL A 146 -3.75 5.78 2.62
C VAL A 146 -2.82 4.59 2.86
N ILE A 147 -2.96 3.94 4.01
CA ILE A 147 -2.24 2.72 4.39
C ILE A 147 -3.27 1.61 4.48
N SER A 148 -3.00 0.46 3.87
CA SER A 148 -3.90 -0.70 3.97
C SER A 148 -3.14 -1.94 4.41
N SER A 149 -3.80 -2.80 5.17
CA SER A 149 -3.34 -4.16 5.43
C SER A 149 -3.41 -5.01 4.16
N ASP A 150 -2.73 -6.15 4.21
CA ASP A 150 -3.06 -7.24 3.30
C ASP A 150 -4.49 -7.77 3.60
N PRO A 151 -5.18 -8.34 2.61
CA PRO A 151 -6.47 -8.96 2.83
C PRO A 151 -6.36 -10.15 3.78
N PHE A 152 -7.12 -10.12 4.86
CA PHE A 152 -7.20 -11.20 5.84
C PHE A 152 -8.57 -11.87 5.80
N SER A 153 -8.65 -13.10 6.31
CA SER A 153 -9.91 -13.84 6.43
C SER A 153 -10.25 -14.10 7.89
N VAL A 154 -11.53 -13.97 8.22
CA VAL A 154 -12.08 -14.34 9.52
C VAL A 154 -12.68 -15.75 9.46
N SER A 155 -12.73 -16.44 10.59
CA SER A 155 -13.31 -17.78 10.70
C SER A 155 -14.30 -17.86 11.85
N GLU A 156 -15.52 -18.29 11.59
CA GLU A 156 -16.55 -18.41 12.63
C GLU A 156 -16.33 -19.60 13.57
N SER A 157 -15.63 -20.64 13.09
CA SER A 157 -15.65 -21.96 13.74
C SER A 157 -15.13 -21.99 15.17
N ASN A 158 -14.35 -20.99 15.62
CA ASN A 158 -13.86 -20.88 17.01
C ASN A 158 -13.69 -19.43 17.53
N ASN A 159 -13.91 -18.40 16.69
CA ASN A 159 -13.50 -17.02 17.00
C ASN A 159 -14.69 -16.04 17.10
N GLY A 160 -15.93 -16.53 17.04
CA GLY A 160 -17.13 -15.68 17.07
C GLY A 160 -17.19 -14.69 15.90
N MET A 161 -18.09 -13.71 16.03
CA MET A 161 -18.34 -12.68 15.00
C MET A 161 -17.66 -11.35 15.31
N ASN A 162 -17.17 -11.12 16.53
CA ASN A 162 -16.59 -9.83 16.91
C ASN A 162 -15.07 -9.85 16.78
N TYR A 163 -14.56 -8.87 16.06
CA TYR A 163 -13.13 -8.68 15.83
C TYR A 163 -12.76 -7.23 16.14
N ALA A 164 -11.54 -7.03 16.60
CA ALA A 164 -10.93 -5.73 16.78
C ALA A 164 -9.64 -5.66 15.96
N VAL A 165 -9.42 -4.52 15.32
CA VAL A 165 -8.13 -4.19 14.73
C VAL A 165 -7.44 -3.20 15.63
N HIS A 166 -6.16 -3.42 15.88
CA HIS A 166 -5.29 -2.51 16.63
C HIS A 166 -4.09 -2.17 15.78
N ALA A 167 -3.72 -0.89 15.70
CA ALA A 167 -2.52 -0.44 15.01
C ALA A 167 -1.78 0.60 15.86
N GLU A 168 -0.49 0.38 16.07
CA GLU A 168 0.43 1.25 16.80
C GLU A 168 1.24 2.09 15.82
N LEU A 169 1.40 3.38 16.14
CA LEU A 169 2.26 4.27 15.36
C LEU A 169 3.73 3.95 15.64
N MET A 170 4.43 3.47 14.61
CA MET A 170 5.82 3.01 14.71
C MET A 170 6.83 4.07 14.33
N GLU A 171 6.53 4.87 13.30
CA GLU A 171 7.37 5.98 12.84
C GLU A 171 6.48 7.05 12.20
N ALA A 172 6.74 8.31 12.51
CA ALA A 172 6.12 9.48 11.90
C ALA A 172 7.21 10.55 11.76
N LYS A 173 7.41 11.03 10.53
CA LYS A 173 8.43 12.04 10.22
C LYS A 173 7.89 13.02 9.21
N ASN A 174 8.14 14.30 9.46
CA ASN A 174 7.72 15.40 8.59
C ASN A 174 6.20 15.41 8.32
N ILE A 175 5.40 15.20 9.37
CA ILE A 175 3.94 15.20 9.30
C ILE A 175 3.36 15.79 10.59
N GLN A 176 2.40 16.70 10.42
CA GLN A 176 1.47 17.14 11.45
C GLN A 176 0.10 16.54 11.11
N PHE A 177 -0.37 15.62 11.95
CA PHE A 177 -1.68 14.97 11.80
C PHE A 177 -2.81 15.98 12.00
N GLN A 178 -3.75 16.01 11.06
CA GLN A 178 -4.99 16.78 11.16
C GLN A 178 -6.19 15.86 11.37
N SER A 179 -6.25 14.74 10.66
CA SER A 179 -7.24 13.70 10.88
C SER A 179 -6.66 12.33 10.57
N VAL A 180 -7.15 11.33 11.29
CA VAL A 180 -6.88 9.92 11.02
C VAL A 180 -8.21 9.21 11.09
N GLU A 181 -8.58 8.56 10.01
CA GLU A 181 -9.78 7.74 9.92
C GLU A 181 -9.36 6.28 9.77
N VAL A 182 -9.98 5.44 10.58
CA VAL A 182 -9.72 4.01 10.66
C VAL A 182 -10.91 3.29 10.05
N GLN A 183 -10.69 2.53 8.99
CA GLN A 183 -11.74 1.91 8.18
C GLN A 183 -11.55 0.39 8.11
N ILE A 184 -12.68 -0.34 8.08
CA ILE A 184 -12.74 -1.76 7.79
C ILE A 184 -13.56 -1.99 6.53
N TRP A 185 -12.92 -2.58 5.53
CA TRP A 185 -13.51 -2.92 4.25
C TRP A 185 -13.73 -4.42 4.13
N GLN A 186 -14.79 -4.81 3.43
CA GLN A 186 -15.22 -6.19 3.21
C GLN A 186 -15.38 -6.49 1.72
N GLY A 187 -15.02 -7.70 1.32
CA GLY A 187 -15.13 -8.19 -0.05
C GLY A 187 -13.88 -7.91 -0.89
N LYS A 188 -13.95 -8.26 -2.18
CA LYS A 188 -12.78 -8.15 -3.07
C LYS A 188 -12.61 -6.71 -3.56
N GLY A 189 -11.57 -6.03 -3.08
CA GLY A 189 -11.14 -4.73 -3.59
C GLY A 189 -10.28 -4.81 -4.87
N SER A 190 -10.35 -3.78 -5.71
CA SER A 190 -9.55 -3.61 -6.92
C SER A 190 -8.09 -3.23 -6.65
N GLN A 191 -7.79 -2.63 -5.49
CA GLN A 191 -6.44 -2.38 -4.97
C GLN A 191 -5.82 -3.69 -4.49
N TYR A 192 -5.79 -4.71 -5.33
CA TYR A 192 -4.94 -5.85 -5.13
C TYR A 192 -3.56 -5.45 -5.65
N ASN A 193 -2.50 -5.70 -4.89
CA ASN A 193 -1.13 -5.27 -5.22
C ASN A 193 -0.53 -6.08 -6.40
N TRP A 194 -1.30 -6.29 -7.47
CA TRP A 194 -0.95 -7.00 -8.69
C TRP A 194 0.29 -6.43 -9.34
N THR A 195 0.54 -5.12 -9.19
CA THR A 195 1.77 -4.48 -9.67
C THR A 195 3.01 -5.03 -8.98
N SER A 196 2.95 -5.40 -7.70
CA SER A 196 4.06 -6.07 -7.00
C SER A 196 4.25 -7.51 -7.47
N TYR A 197 3.16 -8.25 -7.71
CA TYR A 197 3.22 -9.60 -8.30
C TYR A 197 3.77 -9.59 -9.74
N LEU A 198 3.35 -8.63 -10.57
CA LEU A 198 3.87 -8.44 -11.93
C LEU A 198 5.35 -8.08 -11.92
N LYS A 199 5.80 -7.21 -11.00
CA LYS A 199 7.22 -6.90 -10.82
C LYS A 199 8.03 -8.13 -10.43
N PHE A 200 7.54 -8.92 -9.48
CA PHE A 200 8.19 -10.17 -9.08
C PHE A 200 8.26 -11.17 -10.24
N LEU A 201 7.17 -11.36 -10.97
CA LEU A 201 7.10 -12.24 -12.13
C LEU A 201 8.02 -11.79 -13.26
N LEU A 202 8.15 -10.48 -13.49
CA LEU A 202 9.10 -9.91 -14.45
C LEU A 202 10.55 -10.19 -14.06
N ILE A 203 10.92 -9.97 -12.79
CA ILE A 203 12.26 -10.27 -12.27
C ILE A 203 12.57 -11.77 -12.43
N LEU A 204 11.61 -12.63 -12.09
CA LEU A 204 11.73 -14.08 -12.23
C LEU A 204 11.93 -14.47 -13.71
N MET A 205 11.16 -13.91 -14.63
CA MET A 205 11.31 -14.15 -16.07
C MET A 205 12.70 -13.72 -16.59
N ILE A 206 13.22 -12.57 -16.14
CA ILE A 206 14.55 -12.09 -16.52
C ILE A 206 15.63 -13.07 -16.03
N ALA A 207 15.52 -13.54 -14.78
CA ALA A 207 16.45 -14.51 -14.21
C ALA A 207 16.44 -15.85 -14.97
N ILE A 208 15.25 -16.41 -15.24
CA ILE A 208 15.10 -17.65 -16.01
C ILE A 208 15.70 -17.51 -17.41
N PHE A 209 15.43 -16.39 -18.09
CA PHE A 209 15.96 -16.13 -19.43
C PHE A 209 17.50 -16.01 -19.42
N ALA A 210 18.08 -15.35 -18.42
CA ALA A 210 19.53 -15.24 -18.28
C ALA A 210 20.19 -16.62 -18.06
N ILE A 211 19.59 -17.46 -17.22
CA ILE A 211 20.07 -18.83 -16.95
C ILE A 211 19.96 -19.69 -18.23
N TYR A 212 18.80 -19.66 -18.92
CA TYR A 212 18.61 -20.38 -20.17
C TYR A 212 19.63 -19.99 -21.24
N ARG A 213 19.95 -18.69 -21.35
CA ARG A 213 20.96 -18.18 -22.29
C ARG A 213 22.39 -18.58 -21.93
N LEU A 214 22.69 -18.75 -20.64
CA LEU A 214 23.99 -19.25 -20.18
C LEU A 214 24.16 -20.74 -20.45
N ILE A 215 23.10 -21.53 -20.32
CA ILE A 215 23.12 -22.99 -20.54
C ILE A 215 23.03 -23.36 -22.04
N SER A 216 22.37 -22.54 -22.85
CA SER A 216 22.25 -22.76 -24.31
C SER A 216 23.43 -22.23 -25.14
N ARG A 217 24.50 -21.79 -24.47
CA ARG A 217 25.80 -21.44 -25.06
C ARG A 217 26.82 -22.51 -24.74
#